data_AF-A0A645G9H6-F1
#
_entry.id   AF-A0A645G9H6-F1
#
_cell.length_a   1.000
_cell.length_b   1.000
_cell.length_c   1.000
_cell.angle_alpha   90.00
_cell.angle_beta   90.00
_cell.angle_gamma   90.00
#
_symmetry.space_group_name_H-M   'P 1'
#
loop_
_entity.id
_entity.type
_entity.pdbx_description
1 polymer ?
#
loop_
_entity_poly.entity_id
_entity_poly.type
_entity_poly.pdbx_seq_one_letter_code
_entity_poly.pdbx_strand_id
1 'polypeptide(L)' 'MFGIRPVGLKSFTLTPRLPAEWDQMALRRIHAFNTVFDIEVKRIPQNRLQVEIIQNGKTKTLTVKESETIKFTLK' A
#
# COMPACT_ATOMS: atom_id res chain seq x y z
N MET A 1 4.85 -5.90 -8.13
CA MET A 1 3.47 -5.47 -8.49
C MET A 1 2.65 -5.27 -7.20
N PHE A 2 1.84 -4.22 -7.12
CA PHE A 2 1.11 -3.83 -5.89
C PHE A 2 -0.11 -4.70 -5.55
N GLY A 3 -0.82 -5.23 -6.55
CA GLY A 3 -2.03 -6.03 -6.33
C GLY A 3 -3.15 -5.27 -5.60
N ILE A 4 -3.38 -3.99 -5.92
CA ILE A 4 -4.46 -3.18 -5.34
C ILE A 4 -5.81 -3.51 -5.98
N ARG A 5 -6.85 -3.75 -5.17
CA ARG A 5 -8.21 -4.06 -5.64
C ARG A 5 -9.26 -3.35 -4.77
N PRO A 6 -10.25 -2.66 -5.36
CA PRO A 6 -11.38 -2.15 -4.59
C PRO A 6 -12.28 -3.30 -4.12
N VAL A 7 -12.75 -3.23 -2.87
CA VAL A 7 -13.62 -4.27 -2.25
C VAL A 7 -14.87 -3.69 -1.59
N GLY A 8 -15.09 -2.37 -1.70
CA GLY A 8 -16.25 -1.67 -1.17
C GLY A 8 -16.05 -0.16 -1.21
N LEU A 9 -17.02 0.60 -0.66
CA LEU A 9 -16.93 2.05 -0.60
C LEU A 9 -15.66 2.47 0.15
N LYS A 10 -14.78 3.22 -0.52
CA LYS A 10 -13.48 3.68 0.01
C LYS A 10 -12.55 2.57 0.52
N SER A 11 -12.82 1.30 0.21
CA SER A 11 -12.14 0.15 0.82
C SER A 11 -11.40 -0.66 -0.23
N PHE A 12 -10.17 -1.04 0.09
CA PHE A 12 -9.24 -1.70 -0.82
C PHE A 12 -8.57 -2.90 -0.15
N THR A 13 -8.22 -3.90 -0.96
CA THR A 13 -7.20 -4.88 -0.63
C THR A 13 -5.90 -4.56 -1.37
N LEU A 14 -4.76 -4.83 -0.74
CA LEU A 14 -3.43 -4.66 -1.30
C LEU A 14 -2.60 -5.92 -1.02
N THR A 15 -1.97 -6.46 -2.06
CA THR A 15 -1.09 -7.63 -1.97
C THR A 15 0.28 -7.26 -2.54
N PRO A 16 1.13 -6.55 -1.78
CA PRO A 16 2.38 -6.03 -2.30
C PRO A 16 3.36 -7.17 -2.57
N ARG A 17 3.84 -7.25 -3.81
CA ARG A 17 5.00 -8.06 -4.20
C ARG A 17 6.10 -7.15 -4.72
N LEU A 18 7.13 -6.95 -3.92
CA LEU A 18 8.29 -6.15 -4.27
C LEU A 18 9.34 -7.07 -4.90
N PRO A 19 9.77 -6.82 -6.16
CA PRO A 19 10.86 -7.59 -6.77
C PRO A 19 12.11 -7.63 -5.87
N ALA A 20 12.90 -8.70 -5.98
CA ALA A 20 14.09 -8.90 -5.15
C ALA A 20 15.12 -7.77 -5.33
N GLU A 21 15.24 -7.23 -6.55
CA GLU A 21 16.18 -6.16 -6.89
C GLU A 21 15.71 -4.76 -6.46
N TRP A 22 14.51 -4.63 -5.90
CA TRP A 22 13.93 -3.33 -5.53
C TRP A 22 13.90 -3.17 -4.01
N ASP A 23 14.47 -2.07 -3.51
CA ASP A 23 14.40 -1.69 -2.10
C ASP A 23 13.07 -1.05 -1.72
N GLN A 24 12.44 -0.37 -2.70
CA GLN A 24 11.18 0.35 -2.51
C GLN A 24 10.38 0.45 -3.81
N MET A 25 9.08 0.67 -3.68
CA MET A 25 8.18 1.02 -4.77
C MET A 25 7.11 1.99 -4.29
N ALA A 26 6.65 2.88 -5.17
CA ALA A 26 5.58 3.82 -4.85
C ALA A 26 4.53 3.85 -5.97
N LEU A 27 3.26 3.93 -5.57
CA LEU A 27 2.14 4.24 -6.43
C LEU A 27 1.52 5.54 -5.92
N ARG A 28 1.78 6.62 -6.63
CA ARG A 28 1.43 7.98 -6.21
C ARG A 28 0.25 8.53 -7.00
N ARG A 29 -0.46 9.47 -6.38
CA ARG A 29 -1.64 10.17 -6.91
C ARG A 29 -2.70 9.21 -7.40
N ILE A 30 -3.06 8.22 -6.57
CA ILE A 30 -4.16 7.30 -6.88
C ILE A 30 -5.47 8.05 -6.70
N HIS A 31 -6.22 8.24 -7.78
CA HIS A 31 -7.53 8.87 -7.78
C HIS A 31 -8.62 7.80 -7.62
N ALA A 32 -9.31 7.78 -6.47
CA ALA A 32 -10.45 6.89 -6.26
C ALA A 32 -11.40 7.46 -5.20
N PHE A 33 -12.72 7.27 -5.37
CA PHE A 33 -13.75 7.70 -4.41
C PHE A 33 -13.61 9.17 -3.98
N ASN A 34 -13.40 10.06 -4.96
CA ASN A 34 -13.17 11.50 -4.75
C ASN A 34 -12.03 11.82 -3.77
N THR A 35 -11.06 10.91 -3.67
CA THR A 35 -9.89 11.01 -2.80
C THR A 35 -8.64 10.79 -3.63
N VAL A 36 -7.57 11.49 -3.27
CA VAL A 36 -6.22 11.24 -3.79
C VAL A 36 -5.37 10.72 -2.64
N PHE A 37 -4.67 9.63 -2.89
CA PHE A 37 -3.78 9.03 -1.91
C PHE A 37 -2.58 8.36 -2.59
N ASP A 38 -1.52 8.16 -1.82
CA ASP A 38 -0.32 7.46 -2.24
C ASP A 38 -0.18 6.15 -1.47
N ILE A 39 0.48 5.18 -2.08
CA ILE A 39 0.95 3.96 -1.42
C ILE A 39 2.46 3.87 -1.66
N GLU A 40 3.24 3.88 -0.60
CA GLU A 40 4.67 3.58 -0.65
C GLU A 40 4.93 2.24 0.04
N VAL A 41 5.83 1.45 -0.53
CA VAL A 41 6.23 0.15 0.02
C VAL A 41 7.74 0.09 0.07
N LYS A 42 8.28 -0.24 1.24
CA LYS A 42 9.72 -0.35 1.48
C LYS A 42 10.04 -1.72 2.05
N ARG A 43 11.15 -2.32 1.62
CA ARG A 43 11.66 -3.54 2.24
C ARG A 43 12.22 -3.19 3.62
N ILE A 44 11.89 -4.00 4.61
CA ILE A 44 12.43 -3.90 5.96
C ILE A 44 13.04 -5.26 6.37
N PRO A 45 13.85 -5.31 7.45
CA PRO A 45 14.43 -6.56 7.91
C PRO A 45 13.40 -7.65 8.20
N GLN A 46 13.86 -8.90 8.33
CA GLN A 46 13.02 -10.07 8.60
C GLN A 46 12.05 -10.44 7.45
N ASN A 47 12.42 -10.12 6.21
CA ASN A 47 11.65 -10.46 5.01
C ASN A 47 10.22 -9.89 5.01
N ARG A 48 10.08 -8.66 5.54
CA ARG A 48 8.82 -7.93 5.65
C ARG A 48 8.84 -6.68 4.78
N LEU A 49 7.65 -6.16 4.52
CA LEU A 49 7.41 -4.93 3.79
C LEU A 49 6.72 -3.93 4.72
N GLN A 50 7.22 -2.70 4.75
CA GLN A 50 6.53 -1.56 5.32
C GLN A 50 5.67 -0.92 4.22
N VAL A 51 4.37 -0.80 4.46
CA VAL A 51 3.40 -0.16 3.56
C VAL A 51 2.92 1.13 4.21
N GLU A 52 3.06 2.25 3.50
CA GLU A 52 2.64 3.58 3.92
C GLU A 52 1.51 4.03 3.01
N ILE A 53 0.33 4.27 3.59
CA ILE A 53 -0.82 4.84 2.87
C ILE A 53 -0.91 6.31 3.27
N ILE A 54 -0.70 7.20 2.32
CA ILE A 54 -0.59 8.64 2.57
C ILE A 54 -1.82 9.32 1.97
N GLN A 55 -2.61 9.98 2.81
CA GLN A 55 -3.84 10.67 2.40
C GLN A 55 -3.91 12.02 3.12
N ASN A 56 -4.01 13.12 2.37
CA ASN A 56 -4.13 14.48 2.92
C ASN A 56 -3.07 14.80 3.99
N GLY A 57 -1.81 14.42 3.75
CA GLY A 57 -0.69 14.62 4.68
C GLY A 57 -0.69 13.68 5.90
N LYS A 58 -1.67 12.77 6.02
CA LYS A 58 -1.70 11.75 7.07
C LYS A 58 -1.16 10.43 6.53
N THR A 59 -0.25 9.82 7.27
CA THR A 59 0.35 8.53 6.90
C THR A 59 -0.17 7.43 7.82
N LYS A 60 -0.66 6.35 7.22
CA LYS A 60 -0.95 5.09 7.92
C LYS A 60 0.11 4.06 7.54
N THR A 61 0.90 3.64 8.51
CA THR A 61 1.97 2.66 8.32
C THR A 61 1.53 1.27 8.77
N LEU A 62 1.83 0.25 7.95
CA LEU A 62 1.52 -1.15 8.20
C LEU A 62 2.76 -2.00 7.88
N THR A 63 2.98 -3.06 8.65
CA THR A 63 4.05 -4.03 8.39
C THR A 63 3.43 -5.36 7.99
N VAL A 64 3.85 -5.91 6.85
CA VAL A 64 3.25 -7.10 6.25
C VAL A 64 4.33 -8.06 5.77
N LYS A 65 4.01 -9.35 5.68
CA LYS A 65 4.86 -10.30 4.97
C LYS A 65 4.71 -10.10 3.46
N GLU A 66 5.74 -10.48 2.70
CA GLU A 66 5.63 -10.49 1.24
C GLU A 66 4.47 -11.39 0.79
N SER A 67 3.67 -10.92 -0.18
CA SER A 67 2.45 -11.59 -0.66
C SER A 67 1.28 -11.69 0.34
N GLU A 68 1.38 -11.09 1.52
CA GLU A 68 0.24 -10.97 2.44
C GLU A 68 -0.76 -9.94 1.91
N THR A 69 -2.06 -10.21 2.06
CA THR A 69 -3.10 -9.29 1.63
C THR A 69 -3.62 -8.50 2.80
N ILE A 70 -3.53 -7.17 2.72
CA ILE A 70 -4.08 -6.25 3.71
C ILE A 70 -5.33 -5.56 3.19
N LYS A 71 -6.27 -5.30 4.09
CA LYS A 71 -7.43 -4.45 3.82
C LYS A 71 -7.22 -3.07 4.46
N PHE A 72 -7.49 -2.01 3.71
CA PHE A 72 -7.51 -0.66 4.24
C PHE A 72 -8.70 0.14 3.70
N THR A 73 -9.08 1.18 4.45
CA THR A 73 -10.18 2.08 4.11
C THR A 73 -9.66 3.50 4.16
N LEU A 74 -9.97 4.28 3.13
CA LEU A 74 -9.70 5.71 3.06
C LEU A 74 -10.65 6.46 3.99
N LYS A 75 -10.17 7.52 4.63
CA LYS A 75 -11.02 8.38 5.46
C LYS A 75 -11.77 9.39 4.58
#